data_AF-A0ABC8SB64-F1
#
_entry.id   AF-A0ABC8SB64-F1
#
_cell.length_a   1.000
_cell.length_b   1.000
_cell.length_c   1.000
_cell.angle_alpha   90.00
_cell.angle_beta   90.00
_cell.angle_gamma   90.00
#
_symmetry.space_group_name_H-M   'P 1'
#
loop_
_entity.id
_entity.type
_entity.pdbx_description
1 polymer ?
#
loop_
_entity_poly.entity_id
_entity_poly.type
_entity_poly.pdbx_seq_one_letter_code
_entity_poly.pdbx_strand_id
1 'polypeptide(L)' 'MASINTYFAYAVLPDFAQVYSFIGSVFDPNVTGHMQKLKKMDPIDVETVLLLMRNLSIKFDQPKF' A
#
# COMPACT_ATOMS: atom_id res chain seq x y z
N MET A 1 -13.99 14.95 36.53
CA MET A 1 -12.96 15.05 35.48
C MET A 1 -12.65 13.64 35.01
N ALA A 2 -13.32 13.17 33.97
CA ALA A 2 -13.06 11.86 33.40
C ALA A 2 -11.72 11.94 32.65
N SER A 3 -10.70 11.25 33.16
CA SER A 3 -9.51 10.94 32.39
C SER A 3 -9.95 10.04 31.24
N ILE A 4 -9.98 10.60 30.04
CA ILE A 4 -10.20 9.85 28.81
C ILE A 4 -8.93 9.03 28.63
N ASN A 5 -8.95 7.81 29.17
CA ASN A 5 -7.89 6.83 28.96
C ASN A 5 -7.60 6.77 27.46
N THR A 6 -6.36 7.10 27.16
CA THR A 6 -5.77 7.28 25.85
C THR A 6 -5.76 5.94 25.13
N TYR A 7 -6.90 5.50 24.59
CA TYR A 7 -6.99 4.40 23.63
C TYR A 7 -6.46 4.83 22.25
N PHE A 8 -5.41 5.65 22.20
CA PHE A 8 -4.51 5.59 21.07
C PHE A 8 -3.76 4.28 21.23
N ALA A 9 -4.40 3.19 20.79
CA ALA A 9 -3.63 2.20 20.07
C ALA A 9 -2.73 3.02 19.15
N TYR A 10 -1.40 2.98 19.37
CA TYR A 10 -0.47 3.49 18.39
C TYR A 10 -0.91 2.81 17.10
N ALA A 11 -1.63 3.53 16.25
CA ALA A 11 -2.08 2.99 14.99
C ALA A 11 -0.76 2.60 14.32
N VAL A 12 -0.51 1.29 14.22
CA VAL A 12 0.60 0.82 13.41
C VAL A 12 0.27 1.40 12.05
N LEU A 13 1.11 2.32 11.56
CA LEU A 13 0.92 2.98 10.28
C LEU A 13 1.76 2.22 9.25
N PRO A 14 1.32 2.19 7.99
CA PRO A 14 2.14 1.66 6.92
C PRO A 14 3.44 2.46 6.77
N ASP A 15 4.52 1.80 6.38
CA ASP A 15 5.67 2.48 5.80
C ASP A 15 5.32 2.94 4.38
N PHE A 16 4.78 4.16 4.30
CA PHE A 16 4.38 4.74 3.02
C PHE A 16 5.54 4.88 2.03
N ALA A 17 6.79 5.05 2.48
CA ALA A 17 7.92 5.12 1.57
C ALA A 17 8.15 3.76 0.89
N GLN A 18 8.09 2.67 1.66
CA GLN A 18 8.19 1.31 1.13
C GLN A 18 6.99 0.99 0.20
N VAL A 19 5.77 1.35 0.60
CA VAL A 19 4.54 1.15 -0.18
C VAL A 19 4.62 1.85 -1.54
N TYR A 20 4.93 3.15 -1.59
CA TYR A 20 4.99 3.89 -2.85
C TYR A 20 6.17 3.46 -3.72
N SER A 21 7.31 3.11 -3.12
CA SER A 21 8.45 2.53 -3.84
C SER A 21 8.08 1.18 -4.49
N PHE A 22 7.35 0.32 -3.77
CA PHE A 22 6.85 -0.94 -4.32
C PHE A 22 5.91 -0.69 -5.50
N ILE A 23 4.90 0.17 -5.33
CA ILE A 23 3.93 0.49 -6.40
C ILE A 23 4.64 1.06 -7.62
N GLY A 24 5.54 2.02 -7.45
CA GLY A 24 6.33 2.59 -8.54
C GLY A 24 7.12 1.52 -9.30
N SER A 25 7.72 0.57 -8.58
CA SER A 25 8.49 -0.53 -9.17
C SER A 25 7.66 -1.52 -10.00
N VAL A 26 6.33 -1.60 -9.80
CA VAL A 26 5.44 -2.43 -10.64
C VAL A 26 5.35 -1.91 -12.07
N PHE A 27 5.58 -0.60 -12.27
CA PHE A 27 5.53 0.04 -13.59
C PHE A 27 6.89 0.07 -14.31
N ASP A 28 7.97 -0.40 -13.67
CA ASP A 28 9.28 -0.53 -14.32
C ASP A 28 9.42 -1.92 -14.97
N PRO A 29 9.51 -2.02 -16.30
CA PRO A 29 9.59 -3.31 -17.01
C PRO A 29 10.89 -4.08 -16.75
N ASN A 30 11.92 -3.45 -16.19
CA ASN A 30 13.19 -4.09 -15.85
C ASN A 30 13.19 -4.69 -14.44
N VAL A 31 12.21 -4.33 -13.62
CA VAL A 31 12.08 -4.89 -12.27
C VAL A 31 11.31 -6.20 -12.33
N THR A 32 11.81 -7.21 -11.63
CA THR A 32 11.16 -8.53 -11.51
C THR A 32 11.07 -8.94 -10.04
N GLY A 33 10.35 -10.04 -9.75
CA GLY A 33 10.27 -10.59 -8.39
C GLY A 33 9.31 -9.86 -7.45
N HIS A 34 8.35 -9.10 -7.98
CA HIS A 34 7.38 -8.33 -7.16
C HIS A 34 6.60 -9.22 -6.19
N MET A 35 6.25 -10.45 -6.56
CA MET A 35 5.53 -11.37 -5.67
C MET A 35 6.36 -11.81 -4.47
N GLN A 36 7.65 -12.07 -4.67
CA GLN A 36 8.57 -12.42 -3.59
C GLN A 36 8.82 -11.23 -2.67
N LYS A 37 8.89 -10.01 -3.23
CA LYS A 37 9.03 -8.77 -2.46
C LYS A 37 7.75 -8.50 -1.64
N LEU A 38 6.58 -8.57 -2.26
CA LEU A 38 5.29 -8.35 -1.60
C LEU A 38 5.06 -9.30 -0.43
N LYS A 39 5.41 -10.59 -0.59
CA LYS A 39 5.31 -11.61 0.49
C LYS A 39 6.21 -11.34 1.71
N LYS A 40 7.21 -10.47 1.58
CA LYS A 40 8.16 -10.13 2.65
C LYS A 40 7.87 -8.78 3.31
N MET A 41 6.92 -8.02 2.78
CA MET A 41 6.52 -6.74 3.37
C MET A 41 5.68 -6.98 4.64
N ASP A 42 5.64 -5.98 5.52
CA ASP A 42 4.77 -6.05 6.68
C ASP A 42 3.29 -6.14 6.24
N PRO A 43 2.44 -6.91 6.94
CA PRO A 43 1.06 -7.12 6.51
C PRO A 43 0.28 -5.83 6.26
N ILE A 44 0.53 -4.81 7.07
CA ILE A 44 -0.09 -3.49 6.93
C ILE A 44 0.34 -2.76 5.64
N ASP A 45 1.58 -2.94 5.21
CA ASP A 45 2.07 -2.38 3.96
C ASP A 45 1.48 -3.14 2.77
N VAL A 46 1.33 -4.46 2.88
CA VAL A 46 0.67 -5.29 1.85
C VAL A 46 -0.78 -4.85 1.65
N GLU A 47 -1.55 -4.69 2.73
CA GLU A 47 -2.92 -4.19 2.66
C GLU A 47 -2.99 -2.80 2.01
N THR A 48 -2.05 -1.91 2.37
CA THR A 48 -1.98 -0.56 1.80
C THR A 48 -1.61 -0.59 0.32
N VAL A 49 -0.66 -1.44 -0.10
CA VAL A 49 -0.32 -1.66 -1.52
C VAL A 49 -1.55 -2.14 -2.30
N LEU A 50 -2.27 -3.13 -1.79
CA LEU A 50 -3.46 -3.68 -2.47
C LEU A 50 -4.58 -2.65 -2.59
N LEU A 51 -4.83 -1.88 -1.53
CA LEU A 51 -5.81 -0.79 -1.52
C LEU A 51 -5.47 0.27 -2.58
N LEU A 52 -4.21 0.74 -2.61
CA LEU A 52 -3.78 1.77 -3.55
C LEU A 52 -3.76 1.26 -4.99
N MET A 53 -3.31 0.03 -5.24
CA MET A 53 -3.34 -0.59 -6.58
C MET A 53 -4.78 -0.76 -7.09
N ARG A 54 -5.74 -1.10 -6.22
CA ARG A 54 -7.17 -1.12 -6.58
C ARG A 54 -7.68 0.27 -6.96
N ASN A 55 -7.28 1.31 -6.21
CA ASN A 55 -7.65 2.69 -6.52
C ASN A 55 -7.04 3.17 -7.85
N LEU A 56 -5.87 2.64 -8.22
CA LEU A 56 -5.20 2.92 -9.49
C LEU A 56 -5.83 2.15 -10.66
N SER A 57 -6.24 0.89 -10.45
CA SER A 57 -6.84 0.05 -11.51
C SER A 57 -8.22 0.56 -11.96
N ILE A 58 -9.01 1.14 -11.05
CA ILE A 58 -10.34 1.70 -11.36
C ILE A 58 -10.26 2.86 -12.38
N LYS A 59 -9.10 3.51 -12.54
CA LYS A 59 -8.90 4.58 -13.53
C LYS A 59 -8.72 4.10 -14.97
N PHE A 60 -8.70 2.79 -15.25
CA PHE A 60 -8.46 2.25 -16.59
C PHE A 60 -9.69 1.66 -17.31
N ASP A 61 -10.87 1.61 -16.70
CA ASP A 61 -12.11 1.11 -17.34
C ASP A 61 -12.91 2.19 -18.10
N GLN A 62 -12.30 3.35 -18.39
CA GLN A 62 -12.89 4.39 -19.25
C GLN A 62 -11.97 4.66 -20.45
N PRO A 63 -12.01 3.83 -21.50
CA PRO A 63 -11.47 4.24 -22.79
C PRO A 63 -12.35 5.36 -23.34
N LYS A 64 -11.86 6.60 -23.31
CA LYS A 64 -12.39 7.67 -24.19
C LYS A 64 -11.73 7.50 -25.56
N PHE A 65 -12.37 6.73 -26.43
CA PHE A 65 -12.14 6.78 -27.88
C PHE A 65 -13.15 7.72 -28.52
#